data_AF-A0AAV1GLG5-F1
#
_entry.id   AF-A0AAV1GLG5-F1
#
_cell.length_a   1.000
_cell.length_b   1.000
_cell.length_c   1.000
_cell.angle_alpha   90.00
_cell.angle_beta   90.00
_cell.angle_gamma   90.00
#
_symmetry.space_group_name_H-M   'P 1'
#
loop_
_entity.id
_entity.type
_entity.pdbx_description
1 polymer ?
#
loop_
_entity_poly.entity_id
_entity_poly.type
_entity_poly.pdbx_seq_one_letter_code
_entity_poly.pdbx_strand_id
1 'polypeptide(L)'
;MKIDKDRQMVILEEEHEDISPDDLKDELPERQPRFVVYSYKYQHDDGRVSYPLCFIFSSPAGCKMEQQMMYAGSKHRLVKAADLTKVFEIRNTEDLTEEWLREKLGFFG
;
A
#
# COMPACT_ATOMS: atom_id res chain seq x y z
N MET A 1 2.68 -2.39 7.40
CA MET A 1 3.56 -3.58 7.60
C MET A 1 4.99 -3.25 7.19
N LYS A 2 5.97 -3.88 7.88
CA LYS A 2 7.40 -3.73 7.60
C LYS A 2 8.12 -5.08 7.52
N ILE A 3 9.36 -5.07 7.04
CA ILE A 3 10.26 -6.23 7.11
C ILE A 3 11.15 -6.11 8.36
N ASP A 4 11.06 -7.10 9.23
CA ASP A 4 12.05 -7.36 10.27
C ASP A 4 13.25 -8.07 9.63
N LYS A 5 14.39 -7.37 9.58
CA LYS A 5 15.59 -7.87 8.89
C LYS A 5 16.19 -9.08 9.59
N ASP A 6 16.19 -9.09 10.93
CA ASP A 6 16.85 -10.13 11.72
C ASP A 6 16.04 -11.43 11.65
N ARG A 7 14.72 -11.31 11.65
CA ARG A 7 13.81 -12.45 11.55
C ARG A 7 13.50 -12.86 10.12
N GLN A 8 13.86 -12.04 9.13
CA GLN A 8 13.51 -12.21 7.71
C GLN A 8 12.01 -12.40 7.49
N MET A 9 11.19 -11.63 8.22
CA MET A 9 9.73 -11.73 8.18
C MET A 9 9.08 -10.39 7.89
N VAL A 10 7.98 -10.43 7.15
CA VAL A 10 7.02 -9.32 7.11
C VAL A 10 6.24 -9.37 8.43
N ILE A 11 6.23 -8.26 9.15
CA ILE A 11 5.48 -8.10 10.40
C ILE A 11 4.47 -6.97 10.27
N LEU A 12 3.36 -7.09 11.00
CA LEU A 12 2.48 -5.96 11.26
C LEU A 12 3.27 -4.90 12.00
N GLU A 13 3.08 -3.64 11.61
CA GLU A 13 3.71 -2.50 12.29
C GLU A 13 2.63 -1.72 13.01
N GLU A 14 1.69 -1.20 12.23
CA GLU A 14 0.54 -0.45 12.69
C GLU A 14 -0.73 -0.97 11.99
N GLU A 15 -1.86 -0.75 12.65
CA GLU A 15 -3.21 -1.02 12.18
C GLU A 15 -4.05 0.21 12.50
N HIS A 16 -4.80 0.70 11.52
CA HIS A 16 -5.62 1.90 11.64
C HIS A 16 -7.05 1.55 11.22
N GLU A 17 -8.01 2.10 11.94
CA GLU A 17 -9.43 2.06 11.61
C GLU A 17 -9.87 3.46 11.15
N ASP A 18 -10.81 3.52 10.19
CA ASP A 18 -11.41 4.76 9.69
C ASP A 18 -10.41 5.85 9.21
N ILE A 19 -9.29 5.42 8.62
CA ILE A 19 -8.26 6.31 8.06
C ILE A 19 -8.51 6.62 6.58
N SER A 20 -8.44 7.90 6.21
CA SER A 20 -8.52 8.32 4.81
C SER A 20 -7.19 8.05 4.07
N PRO A 21 -7.16 8.01 2.72
CA PRO A 21 -5.91 7.90 1.97
C PRO A 21 -4.94 9.04 2.29
N ASP A 22 -5.48 10.25 2.46
CA ASP A 22 -4.72 11.44 2.79
C ASP A 22 -4.12 11.38 4.20
N ASP A 23 -4.85 10.91 5.21
CA ASP A 23 -4.29 10.75 6.55
C ASP A 23 -3.28 9.58 6.58
N LEU A 24 -3.56 8.51 5.83
CA LEU A 24 -2.67 7.35 5.74
C LEU A 24 -1.31 7.70 5.13
N LYS A 25 -1.26 8.69 4.23
CA LYS A 25 0.01 9.13 3.64
C LYS A 25 0.94 9.74 4.70
N ASP A 26 0.37 10.42 5.69
CA ASP A 26 1.11 11.13 6.75
C ASP A 26 1.72 10.16 7.77
N GLU A 27 1.11 8.97 7.91
CA GLU A 27 1.66 7.86 8.71
C GLU A 27 2.80 7.12 8.00
N LEU A 28 2.97 7.29 6.69
CA LEU A 28 3.99 6.58 5.92
C LEU A 28 5.36 7.27 6.00
N PRO A 29 6.46 6.52 6.21
CA PRO A 29 7.79 7.10 6.26
C PRO A 29 8.29 7.53 4.88
N GLU A 30 8.65 8.80 4.71
CA GLU A 30 9.13 9.37 3.44
C GLU A 30 10.48 8.81 2.94
N ARG A 31 11.23 8.09 3.78
CA ARG A 31 12.59 7.61 3.47
C ARG A 31 12.77 6.11 3.66
N GLN A 32 11.69 5.38 3.93
CA GLN A 32 11.75 3.93 4.13
C GLN A 32 10.56 3.26 3.43
N PRO A 33 10.76 2.07 2.85
CA PRO A 33 9.67 1.37 2.20
C PRO A 33 8.69 0.79 3.23
N ARG A 34 7.41 0.67 2.84
CA ARG A 34 6.35 0.01 3.60
C ARG A 34 5.38 -0.73 2.71
N PHE A 35 4.82 -1.82 3.23
CA PHE A 35 3.66 -2.48 2.63
C PHE A 35 2.40 -2.09 3.38
N VAL A 36 1.38 -1.75 2.62
CA VAL A 36 0.07 -1.36 3.11
C VAL A 36 -0.96 -2.28 2.48
N VAL A 37 -1.89 -2.75 3.30
CA VAL A 37 -3.13 -3.37 2.83
C VAL A 37 -4.25 -2.44 3.26
N TYR A 38 -4.98 -1.92 2.30
CA TYR A 38 -5.96 -0.85 2.52
C TYR A 38 -7.31 -1.24 1.93
N SER A 39 -8.35 -1.22 2.77
CA SER A 39 -9.73 -1.46 2.37
C SER A 39 -10.39 -0.11 2.08
N TYR A 40 -10.48 0.27 0.81
CA TYR A 40 -11.02 1.56 0.42
C TYR A 40 -12.51 1.48 0.16
N LYS A 41 -13.30 2.42 0.72
CA LYS A 41 -14.72 2.56 0.39
C LYS A 41 -14.87 3.24 -0.97
N TYR A 42 -15.12 2.46 -2.01
CA TYR A 42 -15.27 2.96 -3.37
C TYR A 42 -16.75 3.17 -3.71
N GLN A 43 -17.14 4.43 -3.91
CA GLN A 43 -18.46 4.77 -4.45
C GLN A 43 -18.39 4.86 -5.98
N HIS A 44 -19.11 3.97 -6.64
CA HIS A 44 -19.23 3.89 -8.09
C HIS A 44 -20.19 4.96 -8.61
N ASP A 45 -20.01 5.37 -9.87
CA ASP A 45 -20.83 6.39 -10.52
C ASP A 45 -22.31 5.96 -10.68
N ASP A 46 -22.57 4.65 -10.71
CA ASP A 46 -23.91 4.06 -10.73
C ASP A 46 -24.59 3.98 -9.35
N GLY A 47 -23.93 4.51 -8.32
CA GLY A 47 -24.42 4.54 -6.94
C GLY A 47 -24.09 3.30 -6.11
N ARG A 48 -23.48 2.25 -6.68
CA ARG A 48 -23.00 1.11 -5.88
C ARG A 48 -21.85 1.52 -4.97
N VAL A 49 -21.68 0.79 -3.87
CA VAL A 49 -20.52 0.91 -2.98
C VAL A 49 -19.82 -0.44 -2.90
N SER A 50 -18.51 -0.46 -3.06
CA SER A 50 -17.68 -1.64 -2.81
C SER A 50 -16.51 -1.30 -1.89
N TYR A 51 -15.88 -2.34 -1.35
CA TYR A 51 -14.73 -2.22 -0.45
C TYR A 51 -13.54 -3.03 -1.01
N PRO A 52 -12.93 -2.60 -2.13
CA PRO A 52 -11.76 -3.27 -2.68
C PRO A 52 -10.60 -3.26 -1.69
N LEU A 53 -10.08 -4.46 -1.39
CA LEU A 53 -8.83 -4.63 -0.67
C LEU A 53 -7.65 -4.41 -1.62
N CYS A 54 -6.84 -3.39 -1.32
CA CYS A 54 -5.73 -2.93 -2.14
C CYS A 54 -4.40 -3.19 -1.43
N PHE A 55 -3.43 -3.74 -2.15
CA PHE A 55 -2.05 -3.75 -1.73
C PHE A 55 -1.33 -2.52 -2.27
N ILE A 56 -0.71 -1.72 -1.40
CA ILE A 56 0.07 -0.56 -1.80
C ILE A 56 1.49 -0.75 -1.29
N PHE A 57 2.45 -0.78 -2.21
CA PHE A 57 3.87 -0.72 -1.89
C PHE A 57 4.32 0.74 -1.90
N SER A 58 4.56 1.31 -0.73
CA SER A 58 5.24 2.60 -0.63
C SER A 58 6.75 2.36 -0.76
N SER A 59 7.36 2.85 -1.85
CA SER A 59 8.81 2.74 -2.12
C SER A 59 9.43 4.13 -2.41
N PRO A 60 9.49 5.03 -1.40
CA PRO A 60 9.99 6.39 -1.60
C PRO A 60 11.37 6.43 -2.25
N ALA A 61 11.60 7.36 -3.18
CA ALA A 61 12.86 7.44 -3.92
C ALA A 61 14.11 7.65 -3.04
N GLY A 62 13.95 8.20 -1.82
CA GLY A 62 15.02 8.41 -0.86
C GLY A 62 15.45 7.16 -0.07
N CYS A 63 14.87 5.99 -0.33
CA CYS A 63 15.19 4.76 0.39
C CYS A 63 16.61 4.26 0.10
N LYS A 64 17.23 3.60 1.10
CA LYS A 64 18.47 2.86 0.88
C LYS A 64 18.22 1.70 -0.11
N MET A 65 19.10 1.56 -1.10
CA MET A 65 18.99 0.54 -2.16
C MET A 65 18.80 -0.89 -1.59
N GLU A 66 19.53 -1.25 -0.53
CA GLU A 66 19.39 -2.53 0.16
C GLU A 66 17.97 -2.77 0.70
N GLN A 67 17.36 -1.75 1.33
CA GLN A 67 15.98 -1.86 1.82
C GLN A 67 14.99 -1.97 0.66
N GLN A 68 15.18 -1.18 -0.40
CA GLN A 68 14.31 -1.24 -1.57
C GLN A 68 14.32 -2.64 -2.21
N MET A 69 15.51 -3.23 -2.38
CA MET A 69 15.65 -4.60 -2.92
C MET A 69 14.98 -5.65 -2.04
N MET A 70 15.17 -5.57 -0.71
CA MET A 70 14.57 -6.51 0.23
C MET A 70 13.04 -6.47 0.23
N TYR A 71 12.45 -5.27 0.16
CA TYR A 71 10.99 -5.13 0.04
C TYR A 71 10.53 -5.61 -1.34
N ALA A 72 11.16 -5.17 -2.43
CA ALA A 72 10.79 -5.62 -3.77
C ALA A 72 10.82 -7.15 -3.91
N GLY A 73 11.84 -7.82 -3.36
CA GLY A 73 11.97 -9.28 -3.36
C GLY A 73 10.91 -10.01 -2.52
N SER A 74 10.35 -9.34 -1.50
CA SER A 74 9.32 -9.93 -0.62
C SER A 74 7.89 -9.64 -1.09
N LYS A 75 7.70 -8.61 -1.92
CA LYS A 75 6.38 -8.14 -2.39
C LYS A 75 5.51 -9.27 -2.95
N HIS A 76 6.04 -10.03 -3.91
CA HIS A 76 5.26 -11.06 -4.60
C HIS A 76 4.77 -12.17 -3.65
N ARG A 77 5.61 -12.57 -2.69
CA ARG A 77 5.24 -13.60 -1.70
C ARG A 77 4.10 -13.09 -0.81
N LEU A 78 4.17 -11.84 -0.36
CA LEU A 78 3.14 -11.26 0.50
C LEU A 78 1.79 -11.11 -0.23
N VAL A 79 1.82 -10.56 -1.45
CA VAL A 79 0.63 -10.43 -2.31
C VAL A 79 -0.03 -11.80 -2.54
N LYS A 80 0.76 -12.82 -2.86
CA LYS A 80 0.25 -14.18 -3.07
C LYS A 80 -0.31 -14.80 -1.79
N ALA A 81 0.36 -14.61 -0.65
CA ALA A 81 -0.08 -15.16 0.62
C ALA A 81 -1.41 -14.55 1.11
N ALA A 82 -1.67 -13.28 0.77
CA ALA A 82 -2.89 -12.56 1.13
C ALA A 82 -3.95 -12.55 0.01
N ASP A 83 -3.72 -13.27 -1.10
CA ASP A 83 -4.61 -13.34 -2.28
C ASP A 83 -5.07 -11.96 -2.80
N LEU A 84 -4.13 -11.00 -2.83
CA LEU A 84 -4.40 -9.62 -3.21
C LEU A 84 -4.31 -9.45 -4.73
N THR A 85 -5.40 -9.00 -5.34
CA THR A 85 -5.49 -8.82 -6.80
C THR A 85 -5.22 -7.40 -7.26
N LYS A 86 -5.43 -6.41 -6.38
CA LYS A 86 -5.23 -4.99 -6.66
C LYS A 86 -3.91 -4.55 -6.04
N VAL A 87 -2.87 -4.48 -6.85
CA VAL A 87 -1.48 -4.25 -6.40
C VAL A 87 -0.95 -2.97 -7.01
N PHE A 88 -0.62 -2.01 -6.16
CA PHE A 88 -0.15 -0.68 -6.54
C PHE A 88 1.21 -0.38 -5.92
N GLU A 89 1.90 0.60 -6.48
CA GLU A 89 3.18 1.09 -5.99
C GLU A 89 3.24 2.61 -6.14
N ILE A 90 3.70 3.29 -5.08
CA ILE A 90 3.96 4.73 -5.06
C ILE A 90 5.44 4.97 -4.78
N ARG A 91 6.01 6.00 -5.41
CA ARG A 91 7.44 6.36 -5.23
C ARG A 91 7.62 7.65 -4.44
N ASN A 92 6.52 8.29 -4.09
CA ASN A 92 6.42 9.38 -3.15
C ASN A 92 5.17 9.13 -2.28
N THR A 93 5.24 9.40 -0.98
CA THR A 93 4.09 9.26 -0.08
C THR A 93 2.98 10.24 -0.47
N GLU A 94 3.34 11.43 -0.97
CA GLU A 94 2.38 12.43 -1.48
C GLU A 94 1.55 11.95 -2.66
N ASP A 95 1.97 10.90 -3.37
CA ASP A 95 1.17 10.31 -4.46
C ASP A 95 -0.06 9.55 -3.92
N LEU A 96 -0.06 9.18 -2.63
CA LEU A 96 -1.17 8.49 -2.00
C LEU A 96 -2.28 9.47 -1.65
N THR A 97 -3.19 9.68 -2.60
CA THR A 97 -4.39 10.50 -2.43
C THR A 97 -5.64 9.72 -2.78
N GLU A 98 -6.80 10.23 -2.36
CA GLU A 98 -8.08 9.64 -2.76
C GLU A 98 -8.26 9.66 -4.29
N GLU A 99 -7.89 10.75 -4.95
CA GLU A 99 -7.96 10.86 -6.41
C GLU A 99 -7.10 9.80 -7.10
N TRP A 100 -5.85 9.64 -6.67
CA TRP A 100 -4.94 8.63 -7.21
C TRP A 100 -5.50 7.22 -7.04
N LEU A 101 -6.02 6.90 -5.84
CA LEU A 101 -6.54 5.57 -5.56
C LEU A 101 -7.80 5.28 -6.39
N ARG A 102 -8.68 6.27 -6.57
CA ARG A 102 -9.87 6.14 -7.43
C ARG A 102 -9.47 5.93 -8.89
N GLU A 103 -8.47 6.65 -9.40
CA GLU A 103 -7.93 6.46 -10.76
C GLU A 103 -7.42 5.02 -10.93
N LYS A 104 -6.60 4.53 -9.99
CA LYS A 104 -6.07 3.15 -10.02
C LYS A 104 -7.17 2.09 -9.98
N LEU A 105 -8.24 2.34 -9.24
CA LEU A 105 -9.36 1.41 -9.12
C LEU A 105 -10.29 1.43 -10.34
N GLY A 106 -10.38 2.56 -11.05
CA GLY A 106 -11.16 2.68 -12.28
C GLY A 106 -10.72 1.69 -13.38
N PHE A 107 -9.46 1.25 -13.38
CA PHE A 107 -8.96 0.22 -14.32
C PHE A 107 -9.52 -1.19 -14.07
N PHE A 108 -10.14 -1.43 -12.92
CA PHE A 108 -10.74 -2.72 -12.54
C PHE A 108 -12.27 -2.70 -12.50
N GLY A 109 -12.87 -1.53 -12.77
CA GLY A 109 -14.31 -1.27 -12.73
C GLY A 109 -15.00 -1.50 -14.07
#